data_AF-A0A9D6WWY2-F1
#
_entry.id   AF-A0A9D6WWY2-F1
#
_cell.length_a   1.000
_cell.length_b   1.000
_cell.length_c   1.000
_cell.angle_alpha   90.00
_cell.angle_beta   90.00
_cell.angle_gamma   90.00
#
_symmetry.space_group_name_H-M   'P 1'
#
loop_
_entity.id
_entity.type
_entity.pdbx_description
1 polymer ?
#
loop_
_entity_poly.entity_id
_entity_poly.type
_entity_poly.pdbx_seq_one_letter_code
_entity_poly.pdbx_strand_id
1 'polypeptide(L)' 'MKNFFISYTSADQQWAEWIAWQIENAGYSVVIQAWDFRPGSNFVLEMQRAASEAERTLAVLSPNFLAARFTQP' A
#
# COMPACT_ATOMS: atom_id res chain seq x y z
N MET A 1 -0.42 -1.71 -15.38
CA MET A 1 0.59 -1.07 -14.50
C MET A 1 -0.16 -0.10 -13.62
N LYS A 2 0.06 -0.12 -12.30
CA LYS A 2 -0.61 0.80 -11.38
C LYS A 2 0.27 2.04 -11.20
N ASN A 3 -0.31 3.23 -11.08
CA ASN A 3 0.48 4.46 -10.94
C ASN A 3 1.09 4.56 -9.54
N PHE A 4 0.37 4.09 -8.52
CA PHE A 4 0.82 4.13 -7.13
C PHE A 4 0.59 2.81 -6.40
N PHE A 5 1.57 2.41 -5.60
CA PHE A 5 1.40 1.45 -4.52
C PHE A 5 1.43 2.18 -3.17
N ILE A 6 0.45 1.95 -2.31
CA ILE A 6 0.41 2.54 -0.96
C ILE A 6 0.92 1.52 0.05
N SER A 7 2.09 1.80 0.63
CA SER A 7 2.69 1.04 1.72
C SER A 7 2.32 1.66 3.06
N TYR A 8 1.72 0.87 3.94
CA TYR A 8 1.23 1.34 5.25
C TYR A 8 1.22 0.18 6.25
N THR A 9 1.00 0.47 7.54
CA THR A 9 0.77 -0.56 8.55
C THR A 9 -0.71 -0.73 8.82
N SER A 10 -1.14 -1.88 9.34
CA SER A 10 -2.55 -2.13 9.66
C SER A 10 -3.17 -1.06 10.58
N ALA A 11 -2.38 -0.43 11.46
CA ALA A 11 -2.83 0.67 12.31
C ALA A 11 -3.25 1.92 11.52
N ASP A 12 -2.70 2.11 10.33
CA ASP A 12 -2.91 3.28 9.47
C ASP A 12 -3.86 2.99 8.30
N GLN A 13 -4.58 1.86 8.32
CA GLN A 13 -5.43 1.42 7.19
C GLN A 13 -6.43 2.48 6.74
N GLN A 14 -7.14 3.11 7.67
CA GLN A 14 -8.14 4.13 7.33
C GLN A 14 -7.51 5.32 6.59
N TRP A 15 -6.30 5.71 6.98
CA TRP A 15 -5.56 6.77 6.28
C TRP A 15 -5.10 6.32 4.90
N ALA A 16 -4.60 5.09 4.77
CA ALA A 16 -4.19 4.54 3.49
C ALA A 16 -5.35 4.44 2.50
N GLU A 17 -6.52 3.98 2.95
CA GLU A 17 -7.76 3.92 2.16
C GLU A 17 -8.22 5.32 1.74
N TRP A 18 -8.17 6.30 2.65
CA TRP A 18 -8.53 7.67 2.32
C TRP A 18 -7.60 8.27 1.26
N ILE A 19 -6.28 8.07 1.38
CA ILE A 19 -5.30 8.50 0.37
C ILE A 19 -5.57 7.82 -0.98
N ALA A 20 -5.83 6.50 -0.97
CA ALA A 20 -6.17 5.74 -2.16
C ALA A 20 -7.38 6.34 -2.88
N TRP A 21 -8.46 6.63 -2.15
CA TRP A 21 -9.65 7.30 -2.69
C TRP A 21 -9.34 8.65 -3.34
N GLN A 22 -8.50 9.47 -2.71
CA GLN A 22 -8.12 10.77 -3.29
C GLN A 22 -7.33 10.61 -4.61
N ILE A 23 -6.43 9.63 -4.67
CA ILE A 23 -5.61 9.37 -5.86
C ILE A 23 -6.49 8.83 -7.00
N GLU A 24 -7.42 7.92 -6.71
CA GLU A 24 -8.37 7.42 -7.71
C GLU A 24 -9.34 8.51 -8.21
N ASN A 25 -9.83 9.37 -7.30
CA ASN A 25 -10.64 10.53 -7.69
C ASN A 25 -9.88 11.53 -8.58
N ALA A 26 -8.56 11.60 -8.45
CA ALA A 26 -7.70 12.39 -9.33
C ALA A 26 -7.41 11.72 -10.68
N GLY A 27 -7.96 10.52 -10.94
CA GLY A 27 -7.86 9.80 -12.20
C GLY A 27 -6.65 8.87 -12.32
N TYR A 28 -5.94 8.60 -11.23
CA TYR A 28 -4.81 7.67 -11.20
C TYR A 28 -5.23 6.30 -10.67
N SER A 29 -4.44 5.27 -10.98
CA SER A 29 -4.67 3.92 -10.48
C SER A 29 -3.80 3.61 -9.25
N VAL A 30 -4.42 3.04 -8.21
CA VAL A 30 -3.75 2.64 -6.96
C VAL A 30 -3.81 1.12 -6.76
N VAL A 31 -2.77 0.56 -6.15
CA VAL A 31 -2.83 -0.74 -5.47
C VAL A 31 -2.63 -0.54 -3.97
N ILE A 32 -3.50 -1.13 -3.17
CA ILE A 32 -3.48 -1.08 -1.70
C ILE A 32 -3.85 -2.45 -1.12
N GLN A 33 -3.10 -2.88 -0.11
CA GLN A 33 -3.31 -4.17 0.56
C GLN A 33 -4.78 -4.40 0.97
N ALA A 34 -5.45 -3.38 1.55
CA ALA A 34 -6.81 -3.49 2.04
C ALA A 34 -7.84 -3.89 0.96
N TRP A 35 -7.60 -3.55 -0.30
CA TRP A 35 -8.57 -3.73 -1.38
C TRP A 35 -8.16 -4.86 -2.33
N ASP A 36 -6.87 -4.99 -2.59
CA ASP A 36 -6.37 -5.82 -3.68
C ASP A 36 -5.84 -7.20 -3.21
N PHE A 37 -5.50 -7.36 -1.92
CA PHE A 37 -4.88 -8.60 -1.45
C PHE A 37 -5.96 -9.59 -0.99
N ARG A 38 -5.98 -10.76 -1.63
CA ARG A 38 -7.02 -11.77 -1.39
C ARG A 38 -6.71 -12.61 -0.15
N PRO A 39 -7.73 -12.99 0.65
CA PRO A 39 -7.54 -13.99 1.69
C PRO A 39 -6.93 -15.27 1.12
N GLY A 40 -5.86 -15.77 1.74
CA GLY A 40 -5.15 -16.98 1.30
C GLY A 40 -4.03 -16.76 0.28
N SER A 41 -3.80 -15.53 -0.20
CA SER A 41 -2.61 -15.22 -1.02
C SER A 41 -1.36 -15.07 -0.15
N ASN A 42 -0.18 -15.26 -0.75
CA ASN A 42 1.08 -15.03 -0.05
C ASN A 42 1.30 -13.52 0.08
N PHE A 43 1.07 -13.01 1.29
CA PHE A 43 1.16 -11.60 1.61
C PHE A 43 2.48 -10.94 1.18
N VAL A 44 3.61 -11.61 1.44
CA VAL A 44 4.94 -11.09 1.12
C VAL A 44 5.14 -10.97 -0.40
N LEU A 45 4.64 -11.96 -1.15
CA LEU A 45 4.75 -11.95 -2.61
C LEU A 45 3.87 -10.86 -3.22
N GLU A 46 2.63 -10.69 -2.74
CA GLU A 46 1.73 -9.62 -3.21
C GLU A 46 2.32 -8.23 -2.89
N MET A 47 2.92 -8.07 -1.71
CA MET A 47 3.66 -6.87 -1.34
C MET A 47 4.82 -6.57 -2.30
N GLN A 48 5.69 -7.56 -2.53
CA GLN A 48 6.83 -7.42 -3.44
C GLN A 48 6.36 -7.10 -4.85
N ARG A 49 5.27 -7.74 -5.30
CA ARG A 49 4.67 -7.51 -6.61
C ARG A 49 4.13 -6.09 -6.74
N ALA A 50 3.33 -5.63 -5.77
CA ALA A 50 2.79 -4.28 -5.78
C ALA A 50 3.90 -3.22 -5.78
N ALA A 51 4.96 -3.43 -5.00
CA ALA A 51 6.12 -2.54 -4.96
C ALA A 51 6.96 -2.53 -6.25
N SER A 52 6.98 -3.63 -7.01
CA SER A 52 7.78 -3.76 -8.24
C SER A 52 7.01 -3.41 -9.52
N GLU A 53 5.69 -3.58 -9.53
CA GLU A 53 4.84 -3.30 -10.69
C GLU A 53 4.22 -1.89 -10.68
N ALA A 54 4.22 -1.19 -9.53
CA ALA A 54 3.77 0.18 -9.47
C ALA A 54 4.85 1.16 -9.94
N GLU A 55 4.46 2.22 -10.64
CA GLU A 55 5.40 3.26 -11.08
C GLU A 55 6.04 4.00 -9.89
N ARG A 56 5.29 4.13 -8.79
CA ARG A 56 5.69 4.87 -7.59
C ARG A 56 5.15 4.20 -6.34
N THR A 57 5.93 4.26 -5.25
CA THR A 57 5.50 3.81 -3.93
C THR A 57 5.26 5.02 -3.03
N LEU A 58 4.09 5.07 -2.39
CA LEU A 58 3.73 6.06 -1.38
C LEU A 58 3.72 5.37 -0.01
N ALA A 59 4.62 5.78 0.87
CA ALA A 59 4.66 5.28 2.24
C ALA A 59 3.86 6.19 3.18
N VAL A 60 2.92 5.61 3.92
CA VAL A 60 2.21 6.30 5.01
C VAL A 60 3.09 6.24 6.26
N LEU A 61 3.97 7.24 6.40
CA LEU A 61 4.89 7.32 7.51
C LEU A 61 4.18 7.75 8.80
N SER A 62 4.14 6.84 9.77
CA SER A 62 3.61 7.04 11.12
C SER A 62 4.59 6.48 12.16
N PRO A 63 4.45 6.82 13.45
CA PRO A 63 5.21 6.14 14.51
C PRO A 63 4.99 4.62 14.50
N ASN A 64 3.80 4.16 14.15
CA ASN A 64 3.49 2.73 14.01
C ASN A 64 4.22 2.12 12.81
N PHE A 65 4.35 2.87 11.71
CA PHE A 65 5.15 2.48 10.55
C PHE A 65 6.61 2.26 10.92
N LEU A 66 7.22 3.19 11.66
CA LEU A 66 8.62 3.07 12.09
C LEU A 66 8.83 1.96 13.12
N ALA A 67 7.81 1.64 13.91
CA ALA A 67 7.85 0.54 14.88
C ALA A 67 7.53 -0.83 14.27
N ALA A 68 7.01 -0.88 13.05
CA ALA A 68 6.61 -2.12 12.41
C ALA A 68 7.84 -2.94 11.96
N ARG A 69 7.86 -4.23 12.33
CA ARG A 69 8.97 -5.15 12.03
C ARG A 69 9.17 -5.46 10.53
N PHE A 70 8.25 -5.05 9.66
CA PHE A 70 8.26 -5.38 8.23
C PHE A 70 8.64 -4.20 7.31
N THR A 71 9.01 -3.05 7.86
CA THR A 71 9.55 -1.92 7.09
C THR A 71 11.08 -1.93 7.14
N GLN A 72 11.70 -2.96 6.58
CA GLN A 72 13.14 -2.93 6.28
C GLN A 72 13.36 -2.67 4.80
N PRO A 73 14.39 -1.87 4.45
CA PRO A 73 14.69 -1.44 3.08
C PRO A 73 14.97 -2.60 2.12
#